data_AF-A0A9J7AE79-F1
#
_entry.id   AF-A0A9J7AE79-F1
#
_cell.length_a   1.000
_cell.length_b   1.000
_cell.length_c   1.000
_cell.angle_alpha   90.00
_cell.angle_beta   90.00
_cell.angle_gamma   90.00
#
_symmetry.space_group_name_H-M   'P 1'
#
loop_
_entity.id
_entity.type
_entity.pdbx_description
1 polymer ?
#
loop_
_entity_poly.entity_id
_entity_poly.type
_entity_poly.pdbx_seq_one_letter_code
_entity_poly.pdbx_strand_id
1 'polypeptide(L)'
;MAAQCATEVDDNPLWSFALAFYASKDVQELLLKLQNDYQQDTLLVLTALWLGQQGQPWQLSHSQLDGYFTWRQQVVWALRATRKAISKDNASAEQLALRQQIQKDEIRAEQIALHQLYLLHTGLTCQAFSSQQVLENLFSQVRLGQTACRQTGPDQTADIKKEALGPLFQQLADLLISQ
;
A
#
# COMPACT_ATOMS: atom_id res chain seq x y z
N MET A 1 27.13 -7.90 16.94
CA MET A 1 25.87 -8.65 16.79
C MET A 1 24.76 -7.75 16.21
N ALA A 2 24.96 -7.14 15.03
CA ALA A 2 23.98 -6.23 14.41
C ALA A 2 23.70 -6.55 12.93
N ALA A 3 24.34 -7.59 12.38
CA ALA A 3 24.25 -7.93 10.95
C ALA A 3 23.17 -8.97 10.63
N GLN A 4 22.52 -9.58 11.64
CA GLN A 4 21.54 -10.65 11.43
C GLN A 4 20.09 -10.18 11.33
N CYS A 5 19.77 -8.93 11.72
CA CYS A 5 18.40 -8.40 11.60
C CYS A 5 18.12 -7.71 10.25
N ALA A 6 19.17 -7.40 9.47
CA ALA A 6 19.02 -6.65 8.23
C ALA A 6 18.51 -7.51 7.06
N THR A 7 18.72 -8.82 7.12
CA THR A 7 18.41 -9.73 6.00
C THR A 7 16.99 -10.30 5.99
N GLU A 8 16.23 -10.20 7.09
CA GLU A 8 14.88 -10.80 7.16
C GLU A 8 13.77 -9.84 6.68
N VAL A 9 13.96 -8.53 6.80
CA VAL A 9 13.00 -7.53 6.30
C VAL A 9 12.96 -7.51 4.76
N ASP A 10 14.05 -7.95 4.12
CA ASP A 10 14.34 -7.68 2.72
C ASP A 10 13.72 -8.69 1.74
N ASP A 11 13.26 -9.84 2.24
CA ASP A 11 12.84 -10.97 1.41
C ASP A 11 11.61 -11.66 1.98
N ASN A 12 10.45 -11.00 1.88
CA ASN A 12 9.17 -11.61 2.21
C ASN A 12 8.26 -11.72 0.97
N PRO A 13 7.33 -12.71 0.95
CA PRO A 13 6.43 -12.93 -0.18
C PRO A 13 5.60 -11.70 -0.57
N LEU A 14 5.19 -10.86 0.38
CA LEU A 14 4.42 -9.66 0.10
C LEU A 14 5.27 -8.59 -0.60
N TRP A 15 6.54 -8.42 -0.20
CA TRP A 15 7.47 -7.54 -0.89
C TRP A 15 7.77 -8.00 -2.32
N SER A 16 8.04 -9.30 -2.50
CA SER A 16 8.24 -9.89 -3.83
C SER A 16 7.01 -9.72 -4.73
N PHE A 17 5.81 -9.92 -4.18
CA PHE A 17 4.56 -9.63 -4.86
C PHE A 17 4.45 -8.15 -5.26
N ALA A 18 4.70 -7.23 -4.32
CA ALA A 18 4.61 -5.81 -4.56
C ALA A 18 5.53 -5.38 -5.71
N LEU A 19 6.78 -5.86 -5.73
CA LEU A 19 7.73 -5.58 -6.80
C LEU A 19 7.25 -6.11 -8.17
N ALA A 20 6.77 -7.35 -8.21
CA ALA A 20 6.29 -7.97 -9.44
C ALA A 20 5.04 -7.25 -9.98
N PHE A 21 4.07 -6.98 -9.11
CA PHE A 21 2.82 -6.35 -9.50
C PHE A 21 3.04 -4.89 -9.93
N TYR A 22 3.90 -4.15 -9.22
CA TYR A 22 4.23 -2.77 -9.55
C TYR A 22 5.09 -2.64 -10.82
N ALA A 23 5.67 -3.72 -11.36
CA ALA A 23 6.42 -3.66 -12.61
C ALA A 23 5.52 -3.33 -13.83
N SER A 24 4.22 -3.60 -13.75
CA SER A 24 3.26 -3.25 -14.80
C SER A 24 2.96 -1.75 -14.81
N LYS A 25 3.10 -1.12 -15.98
CA LYS A 25 2.81 0.31 -16.15
C LYS A 25 1.34 0.63 -15.85
N ASP A 26 0.42 -0.23 -16.29
CA ASP A 26 -1.03 -0.05 -16.06
C ASP A 26 -1.35 -0.11 -14.56
N VAL A 27 -0.68 -1.01 -13.83
CA VAL A 27 -0.77 -1.08 -12.37
C VAL A 27 -0.25 0.20 -11.72
N GLN A 28 0.91 0.71 -12.14
CA GLN A 28 1.47 1.96 -11.61
C GLN A 28 0.49 3.13 -11.80
N GLU A 29 -0.08 3.27 -12.99
CA GLU A 29 -1.02 4.34 -13.31
C GLU A 29 -2.29 4.25 -12.45
N LEU A 30 -2.85 3.05 -12.27
CA LEU A 30 -4.02 2.83 -11.41
C LEU A 30 -3.73 3.09 -9.93
N LEU A 31 -2.60 2.60 -9.41
CA LEU A 31 -2.22 2.82 -8.02
C LEU A 31 -1.94 4.31 -7.73
N LEU A 32 -1.32 5.02 -8.68
CA LEU A 32 -1.13 6.47 -8.59
C LEU A 32 -2.46 7.23 -8.62
N LYS A 33 -3.40 6.82 -9.48
CA LYS A 33 -4.75 7.40 -9.51
C LYS A 33 -5.49 7.19 -8.18
N LEU A 34 -5.46 5.97 -7.65
CA LEU A 34 -6.03 5.67 -6.33
C LEU A 34 -5.39 6.49 -5.21
N GLN A 35 -4.08 6.66 -5.24
CA GLN A 35 -3.36 7.47 -4.26
C GLN A 35 -3.71 8.95 -4.36
N ASN A 36 -3.66 9.53 -5.56
CA ASN A 36 -3.80 10.98 -5.74
C ASN A 36 -5.25 11.46 -5.65
N ASP A 37 -6.17 10.76 -6.29
CA ASP A 37 -7.56 11.20 -6.43
C ASP A 37 -8.42 10.73 -5.24
N TYR A 38 -8.07 9.57 -4.66
CA TYR A 38 -8.88 8.91 -3.63
C TYR A 38 -8.16 8.70 -2.29
N GLN A 39 -6.94 9.25 -2.16
CA GLN A 39 -6.11 9.17 -0.94
C GLN A 39 -5.92 7.74 -0.43
N GLN A 40 -5.95 6.75 -1.34
CA GLN A 40 -5.74 5.36 -0.97
C GLN A 40 -4.28 5.13 -0.60
N ASP A 41 -4.09 4.31 0.42
CA ASP A 41 -2.76 3.84 0.77
C ASP A 41 -2.38 2.67 -0.14
N THR A 42 -1.49 2.96 -1.08
CA THR A 42 -0.97 1.99 -2.04
C THR A 42 -0.45 0.71 -1.38
N LEU A 43 0.18 0.78 -0.20
CA LEU A 43 0.71 -0.42 0.46
C LEU A 43 -0.39 -1.30 1.05
N LEU A 44 -1.50 -0.72 1.54
CA LEU A 44 -2.67 -1.47 1.99
C LEU A 44 -3.42 -2.08 0.79
N VAL A 45 -3.52 -1.34 -0.32
CA VAL A 45 -4.08 -1.85 -1.58
C VAL A 45 -3.28 -3.04 -2.08
N LEU A 46 -1.95 -2.95 -2.12
CA LEU A 46 -1.06 -4.05 -2.52
C LEU A 46 -1.21 -5.25 -1.60
N THR A 47 -1.29 -5.03 -0.29
CA THR A 47 -1.52 -6.11 0.69
C THR A 47 -2.88 -6.79 0.48
N ALA A 48 -3.94 -6.03 0.21
CA ALA A 48 -5.26 -6.58 -0.05
C ALA A 48 -5.30 -7.44 -1.33
N LEU A 49 -4.63 -6.99 -2.40
CA LEU A 49 -4.46 -7.76 -3.64
C LEU A 49 -3.68 -9.05 -3.39
N TRP A 50 -2.57 -8.97 -2.67
CA TRP A 50 -1.74 -10.13 -2.32
C TRP A 50 -2.55 -11.17 -1.53
N LEU A 51 -3.27 -10.75 -0.49
CA LEU A 51 -4.14 -11.64 0.28
C LEU A 51 -5.20 -12.29 -0.61
N GLY A 52 -5.83 -11.50 -1.50
CA GLY A 52 -6.82 -12.02 -2.44
C GLY A 52 -6.22 -13.08 -3.38
N GLN A 53 -4.99 -12.86 -3.86
CA GLN A 53 -4.24 -13.84 -4.66
C GLN A 53 -4.03 -15.16 -3.92
N GLN A 54 -3.80 -15.11 -2.60
CA GLN A 54 -3.64 -16.27 -1.73
C GLN A 54 -4.98 -16.87 -1.23
N GLY A 55 -6.11 -16.36 -1.71
CA GLY A 55 -7.45 -16.74 -1.22
C GLY A 55 -7.70 -16.34 0.24
N GLN A 56 -6.91 -15.43 0.80
CA GLN A 56 -7.05 -14.98 2.18
C GLN A 56 -7.98 -13.78 2.29
N PRO A 57 -8.88 -13.75 3.27
CA PRO A 57 -9.63 -12.54 3.59
C PRO A 57 -8.77 -11.53 4.37
N TRP A 58 -9.06 -10.24 4.19
CA TRP A 58 -8.55 -9.20 5.07
C TRP A 58 -9.24 -9.29 6.44
N GLN A 59 -8.49 -9.64 7.49
CA GLN A 59 -9.02 -9.86 8.84
C GLN A 59 -8.57 -8.83 9.89
N LEU A 60 -7.61 -7.95 9.55
CA LEU A 60 -7.05 -7.01 10.53
C LEU A 60 -8.02 -5.86 10.81
N SER A 61 -8.15 -5.50 12.08
CA SER A 61 -8.84 -4.29 12.52
C SER A 61 -7.91 -3.06 12.47
N HIS A 62 -8.49 -1.87 12.67
CA HIS A 62 -7.71 -0.63 12.67
C HIS A 62 -6.66 -0.62 13.78
N SER A 63 -7.00 -1.08 15.00
CA SER A 63 -6.07 -1.09 16.13
C SER A 63 -4.90 -2.06 15.94
N GLN A 64 -5.10 -3.15 15.21
CA GLN A 64 -4.02 -4.07 14.85
C GLN A 64 -3.03 -3.44 13.86
N LEU A 65 -3.43 -2.36 13.18
CA LEU A 65 -2.62 -1.61 12.21
C LEU A 65 -2.02 -0.33 12.81
N ASP A 66 -2.22 -0.02 14.09
CA ASP A 66 -1.74 1.24 14.70
C ASP A 66 -0.23 1.44 14.54
N GLY A 67 0.55 0.37 14.70
CA GLY A 67 2.00 0.39 14.48
C GLY A 67 2.38 0.73 13.04
N TYR A 68 1.67 0.12 12.08
CA TYR A 68 1.82 0.41 10.66
C TYR A 68 1.46 1.87 10.34
N PHE A 69 0.32 2.36 10.82
CA PHE A 69 -0.12 3.74 10.56
C PHE A 69 0.85 4.76 11.16
N THR A 70 1.34 4.50 12.37
CA THR A 70 2.34 5.35 13.04
C THR A 70 3.62 5.42 12.23
N TRP A 71 4.17 4.27 11.81
CA TRP A 71 5.37 4.21 10.98
C TRP A 71 5.18 4.91 9.64
N ARG A 72 4.06 4.63 8.95
CA ARG A 72 3.72 5.26 7.67
C ARG A 72 3.67 6.78 7.78
N GLN A 73 3.03 7.31 8.81
CA GLN A 73 2.89 8.75 9.00
C GLN A 73 4.23 9.41 9.37
N GLN A 74 4.95 8.84 10.32
CA GLN A 74 6.15 9.47 10.88
C GLN A 74 7.38 9.34 9.96
N VAL A 75 7.45 8.26 9.18
CA VAL A 75 8.65 7.94 8.38
C VAL A 75 8.35 8.02 6.89
N VAL A 76 7.44 7.18 6.37
CA VAL A 76 7.19 7.09 4.92
C VAL A 76 6.70 8.43 4.36
N TRP A 77 5.68 9.02 4.99
CA TRP A 77 5.12 10.31 4.54
C TRP A 77 6.10 11.46 4.74
N ALA A 78 6.90 11.45 5.82
CA ALA A 78 7.92 12.47 6.06
C ALA A 78 9.02 12.44 4.98
N LEU A 79 9.50 11.25 4.62
CA LEU A 79 10.48 11.07 3.53
C LEU A 79 9.88 11.50 2.18
N ARG A 80 8.64 11.11 1.89
CA ARG A 80 7.93 11.51 0.68
C ARG A 80 7.74 13.01 0.58
N ALA A 81 7.38 13.67 1.68
CA ALA A 81 7.24 15.12 1.74
C ALA A 81 8.59 15.81 1.51
N THR A 82 9.65 15.34 2.19
CA THR A 82 11.02 15.85 2.03
C THR A 82 11.49 15.70 0.58
N ARG A 83 11.27 14.54 -0.04
CA ARG A 83 11.57 14.32 -1.46
C ARG A 83 10.82 15.32 -2.32
N LYS A 84 9.50 15.44 -2.16
CA LYS A 84 8.64 16.33 -2.95
C LYS A 84 9.02 17.81 -2.80
N ALA A 85 9.56 18.24 -1.67
CA ALA A 85 10.03 19.60 -1.45
C ALA A 85 11.23 20.00 -2.33
N ILE A 86 12.03 19.02 -2.77
CA ILE A 86 13.11 19.25 -3.74
C ILE A 86 12.51 19.20 -5.15
N SER A 87 12.53 20.30 -5.92
CA SER A 87 11.96 20.31 -7.28
C SER A 87 12.63 19.26 -8.19
N LYS A 88 11.85 18.62 -9.07
CA LYS A 88 12.40 17.75 -10.10
C LYS A 88 12.99 18.56 -11.27
N ASP A 89 12.40 19.71 -11.56
CA ASP A 89 12.66 20.46 -12.79
C ASP A 89 13.62 21.65 -12.58
N ASN A 90 13.68 22.18 -11.35
CA ASN A 90 14.41 23.42 -11.03
C ASN A 90 15.49 23.24 -9.95
N ALA A 91 15.98 22.01 -9.72
CA ALA A 91 16.98 21.72 -8.70
C ALA A 91 18.41 21.64 -9.27
N SER A 92 19.41 21.95 -8.45
CA SER A 92 20.83 21.73 -8.79
C SER A 92 21.17 20.24 -8.86
N ALA A 93 22.31 19.89 -9.47
CA ALA A 93 22.78 18.51 -9.54
C ALA A 93 22.93 17.86 -8.15
N GLU A 94 23.45 18.60 -7.17
CA GLU A 94 23.59 18.12 -5.78
C GLU A 94 22.23 17.89 -5.11
N GLN A 95 21.26 18.78 -5.34
CA GLN A 95 19.89 18.62 -4.84
C GLN A 95 19.19 17.42 -5.48
N LEU A 96 19.39 17.17 -6.78
CA LEU A 96 18.85 15.99 -7.46
C LEU A 96 19.49 14.69 -6.94
N ALA A 97 20.79 14.68 -6.66
CA ALA A 97 21.46 13.54 -6.03
C ALA A 97 20.89 13.24 -4.63
N LEU A 98 20.68 14.27 -3.80
CA LEU A 98 20.02 14.13 -2.50
C LEU A 98 18.59 13.63 -2.64
N ARG A 99 17.82 14.14 -3.61
CA ARG A 99 16.45 13.69 -3.90
C ARG A 99 16.40 12.19 -4.23
N GLN A 100 17.38 11.68 -4.98
CA GLN A 100 17.51 10.25 -5.29
C GLN A 100 17.87 9.43 -4.06
N GLN A 101 18.72 9.94 -3.15
CA GLN A 101 19.01 9.27 -1.88
C GLN A 101 17.77 9.16 -1.01
N ILE A 102 17.03 10.27 -0.84
CA ILE A 102 15.75 10.27 -0.08
C ILE A 102 14.75 9.31 -0.72
N GLN A 103 14.70 9.20 -2.05
CA GLN A 103 13.85 8.23 -2.72
C GLN A 103 14.20 6.78 -2.34
N LYS A 104 15.49 6.44 -2.24
CA LYS A 104 15.92 5.11 -1.79
C LYS A 104 15.51 4.87 -0.34
N ASP A 105 15.65 5.86 0.52
CA ASP A 105 15.23 5.77 1.92
C ASP A 105 13.71 5.66 2.05
N GLU A 106 12.93 6.37 1.22
CA GLU A 106 11.47 6.25 1.16
C GLU A 106 11.07 4.81 0.79
N ILE A 107 11.66 4.25 -0.26
CA ILE A 107 11.40 2.86 -0.68
C ILE A 107 11.78 1.89 0.44
N ARG A 108 12.91 2.12 1.12
CA ARG A 108 13.33 1.29 2.26
C ARG A 108 12.32 1.36 3.41
N ALA A 109 11.78 2.54 3.71
CA ALA A 109 10.75 2.73 4.73
C ALA A 109 9.43 2.04 4.35
N GLU A 110 9.05 2.06 3.07
CA GLU A 110 7.89 1.33 2.55
C GLU A 110 8.06 -0.19 2.65
N GLN A 111 9.27 -0.69 2.36
CA GLN A 111 9.60 -2.11 2.53
C GLN A 111 9.47 -2.57 3.98
N ILE A 112 9.95 -1.77 4.94
CA ILE A 112 9.76 -2.03 6.38
C ILE A 112 8.26 -2.05 6.72
N ALA A 113 7.48 -1.13 6.15
CA ALA A 113 6.04 -1.07 6.38
C ALA A 113 5.30 -2.30 5.83
N LEU A 114 5.64 -2.74 4.61
CA LEU A 114 5.10 -3.98 4.02
C LEU A 114 5.53 -5.22 4.82
N HIS A 115 6.76 -5.25 5.35
CA HIS A 115 7.18 -6.34 6.21
C HIS A 115 6.35 -6.41 7.51
N GLN A 116 6.01 -5.27 8.11
CA GLN A 116 5.09 -5.25 9.26
C GLN A 116 3.71 -5.80 8.90
N LEU A 117 3.15 -5.39 7.75
CA LEU A 117 1.87 -5.93 7.27
C LEU A 117 1.96 -7.44 7.01
N TYR A 118 3.04 -7.90 6.39
CA TYR A 118 3.28 -9.33 6.16
C TYR A 118 3.23 -10.12 7.46
N LEU A 119 3.99 -9.70 8.49
CA LEU A 119 4.02 -10.37 9.79
C LEU A 119 2.63 -10.44 10.45
N LEU A 120 1.81 -9.40 10.33
CA LEU A 120 0.43 -9.39 10.85
C LEU A 120 -0.49 -10.39 10.14
N HIS A 121 -0.13 -10.82 8.93
CA HIS A 121 -0.85 -11.80 8.13
C HIS A 121 -0.17 -13.19 8.09
N THR A 122 0.95 -13.38 8.78
CA THR A 122 1.57 -14.71 8.90
C THR A 122 0.72 -15.65 9.76
N GLY A 123 0.54 -16.90 9.29
CA GLY A 123 -0.25 -17.92 10.00
C GLY A 123 -1.66 -18.19 9.45
N LEU A 124 -2.01 -17.60 8.30
CA LEU A 124 -3.29 -17.83 7.63
C LEU A 124 -3.25 -19.07 6.69
N THR A 125 -4.34 -19.82 6.62
CA THR A 125 -4.45 -21.07 5.85
C THR A 125 -4.87 -20.82 4.41
N CYS A 126 -4.04 -21.18 3.43
CA CYS A 126 -4.29 -20.94 2.00
C CYS A 126 -5.66 -21.46 1.56
N GLN A 127 -6.45 -20.63 0.86
CA GLN A 127 -7.71 -21.04 0.23
C GLN A 127 -7.65 -20.81 -1.28
N ALA A 128 -8.65 -21.30 -2.01
CA ALA A 128 -8.73 -21.11 -3.45
C ALA A 128 -8.87 -19.61 -3.79
N PHE A 129 -8.11 -19.17 -4.78
CA PHE A 129 -8.19 -17.82 -5.33
C PHE A 129 -9.60 -17.51 -5.87
N SER A 130 -10.11 -16.32 -5.59
CA SER A 130 -11.32 -15.80 -6.26
C SER A 130 -11.24 -14.28 -6.47
N SER A 131 -11.73 -13.82 -7.63
CA SER A 131 -11.87 -12.39 -7.94
C SER A 131 -12.74 -11.66 -6.91
N GLN A 132 -13.78 -12.33 -6.41
CA GLN A 132 -14.64 -11.81 -5.37
C GLN A 132 -13.87 -11.54 -4.07
N GLN A 133 -13.00 -12.46 -3.64
CA GLN A 133 -12.18 -12.28 -2.44
C GLN A 133 -11.22 -11.09 -2.57
N VAL A 134 -10.62 -10.91 -3.75
CA VAL A 134 -9.75 -9.76 -4.04
C VAL A 134 -10.51 -8.44 -3.86
N LEU A 135 -11.71 -8.33 -4.43
CA LEU A 135 -12.55 -7.13 -4.31
C LEU A 135 -12.97 -6.89 -2.85
N GLU A 136 -13.39 -7.94 -2.15
CA GLU A 136 -13.78 -7.85 -0.74
C GLU A 136 -12.62 -7.35 0.14
N ASN A 137 -11.39 -7.79 -0.13
CA ASN A 137 -10.20 -7.29 0.56
C ASN A 137 -9.93 -5.82 0.24
N LEU A 138 -10.00 -5.44 -1.04
CA LEU A 138 -9.81 -4.06 -1.49
C LEU A 138 -10.79 -3.11 -0.80
N PHE A 139 -12.06 -3.48 -0.69
CA PHE A 139 -13.05 -2.68 0.03
C PHE A 139 -12.87 -2.72 1.54
N SER A 140 -12.38 -3.82 2.10
CA SER A 140 -12.13 -3.94 3.54
C SER A 140 -11.01 -3.02 4.01
N GLN A 141 -9.92 -2.90 3.25
CA GLN A 141 -8.83 -1.97 3.61
C GLN A 141 -9.25 -0.49 3.52
N VAL A 142 -10.15 -0.11 2.59
CA VAL A 142 -10.68 1.27 2.50
C VAL A 142 -11.35 1.69 3.81
N ARG A 143 -12.16 0.80 4.39
CA ARG A 143 -12.92 1.09 5.63
C ARG A 143 -11.98 1.37 6.80
N LEU A 144 -10.81 0.72 6.84
CA LEU A 144 -9.82 0.89 7.90
C LEU A 144 -8.95 2.13 7.71
N GLY A 145 -8.70 2.55 6.47
CA GLY A 145 -7.98 3.80 6.19
C GLY A 145 -8.79 5.05 6.54
N GLN A 146 -10.13 4.98 6.51
CA GLN A 146 -11.03 6.12 6.73
C GLN A 146 -11.37 6.37 8.21
N THR A 147 -11.23 5.39 9.10
CA THR A 147 -11.54 5.55 10.53
C THR A 147 -10.61 6.51 11.27
N ALA A 148 -9.41 6.76 10.75
CA ALA A 148 -8.48 7.76 11.31
C ALA A 148 -8.93 9.22 11.07
N CYS A 149 -9.86 9.47 10.14
CA CYS A 149 -10.31 10.82 9.77
C CYS A 149 -11.80 11.09 10.10
N ARG A 150 -12.46 10.27 10.91
CA ARG A 150 -13.87 10.54 11.27
C ARG A 150 -13.99 11.63 12.34
N GLN A 151 -14.14 12.87 11.87
CA GLN A 151 -15.24 13.72 12.33
C GLN A 151 -16.45 13.41 11.42
N THR A 152 -17.55 12.83 11.93
CA THR A 152 -18.74 12.50 11.11
C THR A 152 -19.92 13.42 11.38
N GLY A 153 -20.45 14.02 10.31
CA GLY A 153 -21.88 14.05 10.01
C GLY A 153 -22.27 12.85 9.09
N PRO A 154 -23.55 12.69 8.70
CA PRO A 154 -24.09 11.47 8.10
C PRO A 154 -23.55 11.16 6.68
N ASP A 155 -23.49 9.85 6.37
CA ASP A 155 -22.53 9.16 5.51
C ASP A 155 -22.94 9.06 4.02
N GLN A 156 -23.21 10.18 3.34
CA GLN A 156 -23.41 10.21 1.87
C GLN A 156 -22.08 10.13 1.08
N THR A 157 -20.98 10.51 1.71
CA THR A 157 -19.65 10.54 1.11
C THR A 157 -19.03 9.15 0.96
N ALA A 158 -19.41 8.17 1.80
CA ALA A 158 -18.92 6.80 1.70
C ALA A 158 -19.52 6.07 0.48
N ASP A 159 -20.80 6.26 0.19
CA ASP A 159 -21.44 5.65 -0.98
C ASP A 159 -20.87 6.20 -2.29
N ILE A 160 -20.66 7.51 -2.39
CA ILE A 160 -20.02 8.14 -3.56
C ILE A 160 -18.60 7.62 -3.77
N LYS A 161 -17.82 7.44 -2.69
CA LYS A 161 -16.47 6.87 -2.77
C LYS A 161 -16.48 5.41 -3.19
N LYS A 162 -17.46 4.63 -2.74
CA LYS A 162 -17.60 3.21 -3.09
C LYS A 162 -17.95 3.03 -4.57
N GLU A 163 -18.85 3.85 -5.10
CA GLU A 163 -19.19 3.87 -6.53
C GLU A 163 -17.99 4.26 -7.41
N ALA A 164 -17.19 5.24 -6.98
CA ALA A 164 -16.02 5.68 -7.74
C ALA A 164 -14.83 4.71 -7.67
N LEU A 165 -14.63 4.03 -6.53
CA LEU A 165 -13.53 3.08 -6.33
C LEU A 165 -13.80 1.72 -6.98
N GLY A 166 -15.06 1.29 -7.06
CA GLY A 166 -15.43 -0.03 -7.58
C GLY A 166 -14.82 -0.36 -8.95
N PRO A 167 -14.97 0.49 -9.98
CA PRO A 167 -14.38 0.25 -11.28
C PRO A 167 -12.85 0.17 -11.26
N LEU A 168 -12.18 0.99 -10.44
CA LEU A 168 -10.71 0.98 -10.33
C LEU A 168 -10.21 -0.29 -9.63
N PHE A 169 -10.92 -0.74 -8.59
CA PHE A 169 -10.63 -2.00 -7.92
C PHE A 169 -10.89 -3.21 -8.81
N GLN A 170 -11.94 -3.17 -9.63
CA GLN A 170 -12.19 -4.20 -10.64
C GLN A 170 -11.03 -4.27 -11.65
N GLN A 171 -10.58 -3.13 -12.18
CA GLN A 171 -9.45 -3.09 -13.10
C GLN A 171 -8.17 -3.65 -12.46
N LEU A 172 -7.89 -3.34 -11.20
CA LEU A 172 -6.75 -3.93 -10.48
C LEU A 172 -6.90 -5.44 -10.29
N ALA A 173 -8.11 -5.93 -9.97
CA ALA A 173 -8.37 -7.36 -9.85
C ALA A 173 -8.21 -8.09 -11.19
N ASP A 174 -8.67 -7.50 -12.28
CA ASP A 174 -8.54 -8.08 -13.63
C ASP A 174 -7.05 -8.14 -14.06
N LEU A 175 -6.28 -7.11 -13.76
CA LEU A 175 -4.83 -7.10 -13.98
C LEU A 175 -4.10 -8.13 -13.12
N LEU A 176 -4.56 -8.39 -11.90
CA LEU A 176 -4.01 -9.44 -11.05
C LEU A 176 -4.27 -10.85 -11.61
N ILE A 177 -5.43 -11.07 -12.24
CA ILE A 177 -5.82 -12.36 -12.82
C ILE A 177 -5.11 -12.63 -14.15
N SER A 178 -4.72 -11.57 -14.86
CA SER A 178 -4.14 -11.65 -16.20
C SER A 178 -2.62 -11.89 -16.22
N GLN A 179 -1.97 -12.00 -15.04
CA GLN A 179 -0.55 -12.34 -14.90
C GLN A 179 -0.35 -13.84 -14.64
#